data_AF-A0A1I4H283-F1
#
_entry.id   AF-A0A1I4H283-F1
#
_cell.length_a   1.000
_cell.length_b   1.000
_cell.length_c   1.000
_cell.angle_alpha   90.00
_cell.angle_beta   90.00
_cell.angle_gamma   90.00
#
_symmetry.space_group_name_H-M   'P 1'
#
loop_
_entity.id
_entity.type
_entity.pdbx_description
1 polymer ?
#
loop_
_entity_poly.entity_id
_entity_poly.type
_entity_poly.pdbx_seq_one_letter_code
_entity_poly.pdbx_strand_id
1 'polypeptide(L)'
;MKNYIQFSLIGFIALILISCEKTETPMALFDYQIDGIKVQFTNYSTDATEYLWDFGDGNTSTEENPLHEYAESGNFIITLTVTGKGGTKTIKEMLKIQKPALIQIDGNFEDWNAVPSEQLSSATSSSGASLTALQEMKVCADDNYIYIYLVYDQSNVAPLDIFINTDNDPASGGNSWLWDPCGADFLIEGFTTEKMEDAIVFNWPSDKPQDGWEWVEVLGAGSGIANMSEPKTVNGTIVETEMSIIKEMLPTTLASEISIGIFSSNEDWAETGSLPNASSGEPTQPLMKVKIQ
;
A
#
# COMPACT_ATOMS: atom_id res chain seq x y z
N MET A 1 -10.31 10.06 110.13
CA MET A 1 -9.06 10.76 109.77
C MET A 1 -8.28 9.89 108.81
N LYS A 2 -7.75 10.50 107.73
CA LYS A 2 -6.93 9.98 106.61
C LYS A 2 -7.73 9.31 105.49
N ASN A 3 -8.18 10.05 104.47
CA ASN A 3 -7.49 10.65 103.30
C ASN A 3 -7.17 9.66 102.16
N TYR A 4 -7.75 10.01 101.00
CA TYR A 4 -7.63 9.46 99.65
C TYR A 4 -6.19 9.40 99.12
N ILE A 5 -5.95 8.56 98.10
CA ILE A 5 -5.24 8.92 96.85
C ILE A 5 -5.66 7.93 95.74
N GLN A 6 -6.07 8.49 94.59
CA GLN A 6 -6.33 7.83 93.31
C GLN A 6 -5.04 7.47 92.55
N PHE A 7 -5.10 6.42 91.71
CA PHE A 7 -4.46 6.28 90.38
C PHE A 7 -5.41 5.37 89.55
N SER A 8 -6.09 5.80 88.47
CA SER A 8 -5.62 6.16 87.11
C SER A 8 -4.84 4.99 86.46
N LEU A 9 -5.05 4.50 85.23
CA LEU A 9 -5.77 4.96 84.05
C LEU A 9 -5.90 3.75 83.09
N ILE A 10 -7.08 3.55 82.51
CA ILE A 10 -7.40 3.06 81.15
C ILE A 10 -6.40 2.07 80.51
N GLY A 11 -6.79 0.79 80.45
CA GLY A 11 -6.22 -0.15 79.49
C GLY A 11 -6.65 0.25 78.07
N PHE A 12 -5.73 0.81 77.29
CA PHE A 12 -5.90 1.00 75.86
C PHE A 12 -5.67 -0.36 75.19
N ILE A 13 -6.73 -1.14 74.98
CA ILE A 13 -6.69 -2.24 74.02
C ILE A 13 -6.75 -1.59 72.65
N ALA A 14 -5.58 -1.40 72.04
CA ALA A 14 -5.49 -1.13 70.62
C ALA A 14 -5.99 -2.38 69.89
N LEU A 15 -7.27 -2.38 69.50
CA LEU A 15 -7.80 -3.33 68.54
C LEU A 15 -7.15 -2.97 67.20
N ILE A 16 -6.05 -3.64 66.87
CA ILE A 16 -5.46 -3.55 65.53
C ILE A 16 -6.50 -4.19 64.59
N LEU A 17 -7.31 -3.34 63.95
CA LEU A 17 -8.06 -3.71 62.77
C LEU A 17 -7.01 -3.99 61.68
N ILE A 18 -6.57 -5.24 61.57
CA ILE A 18 -5.96 -5.71 60.32
C ILE A 18 -7.11 -5.72 59.32
N SER A 19 -7.29 -4.59 58.64
CA SER A 19 -7.99 -4.55 57.37
C SER A 19 -7.19 -5.45 56.44
N CYS A 20 -7.69 -6.67 56.21
CA CYS A 20 -7.28 -7.45 55.06
C CYS A 20 -7.79 -6.67 53.84
N GLU A 21 -6.96 -5.81 53.24
CA GLU A 21 -7.29 -5.24 51.93
C GLU A 21 -7.40 -6.41 50.96
N LYS A 22 -8.63 -6.81 50.64
CA LYS A 22 -8.91 -7.79 49.60
C LYS A 22 -8.23 -7.25 48.34
N THR A 23 -7.19 -7.94 47.92
CA THR A 23 -6.38 -7.50 46.81
C THR A 23 -7.13 -7.87 45.53
N GLU A 24 -7.89 -6.91 44.99
CA GLU A 24 -8.67 -7.14 43.79
C GLU A 24 -7.72 -7.42 42.64
N THR A 25 -7.93 -8.55 41.97
CA THR A 25 -7.10 -8.98 40.85
C THR A 25 -7.55 -8.18 39.65
N PRO A 26 -6.64 -7.49 38.94
CA PRO A 26 -7.05 -6.70 37.80
C PRO A 26 -7.71 -7.57 36.72
N MET A 27 -8.57 -6.94 35.94
CA MET A 27 -9.11 -7.50 34.69
C MET A 27 -8.57 -6.65 33.55
N ALA A 28 -7.97 -7.27 32.54
CA ALA A 28 -7.55 -6.58 31.32
C ALA A 28 -8.70 -6.62 30.32
N LEU A 29 -9.17 -5.46 29.87
CA LEU A 29 -10.18 -5.31 28.84
C LEU A 29 -9.96 -3.99 28.11
N PHE A 30 -10.16 -4.01 26.81
CA PHE A 30 -10.15 -2.81 25.99
C PHE A 30 -11.11 -2.94 24.81
N ASP A 31 -11.35 -1.80 24.16
CA ASP A 31 -11.98 -1.69 22.85
C ASP A 31 -11.15 -0.73 21.99
N TYR A 32 -11.46 -0.62 20.71
CA TYR A 32 -10.72 0.23 19.78
C TYR A 32 -11.61 0.79 18.67
N GLN A 33 -11.18 1.92 18.10
CA GLN A 33 -11.77 2.50 16.90
C GLN A 33 -10.67 2.71 15.86
N ILE A 34 -10.90 2.20 14.65
CA ILE A 34 -9.96 2.29 13.52
C ILE A 34 -10.43 3.41 12.58
N ASP A 35 -9.52 4.31 12.23
CA ASP A 35 -9.64 5.33 11.20
C ASP A 35 -8.42 5.28 10.28
N GLY A 36 -8.53 4.50 9.20
CA GLY A 36 -7.41 4.16 8.32
C GLY A 36 -6.29 3.45 9.08
N ILE A 37 -5.15 4.15 9.24
CA ILE A 37 -3.98 3.66 9.99
C ILE A 37 -3.94 4.14 11.45
N LYS A 38 -4.87 4.99 11.87
CA LYS A 38 -4.95 5.51 13.24
C LYS A 38 -5.93 4.67 14.05
N VAL A 39 -5.48 4.19 15.20
CA VAL A 39 -6.29 3.38 16.12
C VAL A 39 -6.34 4.05 17.48
N GLN A 40 -7.54 4.47 17.88
CA GLN A 40 -7.81 4.93 19.23
C GLN A 40 -8.17 3.74 20.10
N PHE A 41 -7.37 3.45 21.12
CA PHE A 41 -7.67 2.43 22.11
C PHE A 41 -8.41 3.04 23.30
N THR A 42 -9.42 2.31 23.80
CA THR A 42 -10.17 2.66 25.01
C THR A 42 -10.04 1.54 26.03
N ASN A 43 -9.52 1.85 27.20
CA ASN A 43 -9.30 0.90 28.28
C ASN A 43 -10.57 0.77 29.14
N TYR A 44 -11.00 -0.48 29.34
CA TYR A 44 -12.11 -0.87 30.22
C TYR A 44 -11.66 -1.83 31.33
N SER A 45 -10.36 -1.87 31.60
CA SER A 45 -9.74 -2.70 32.62
C SER A 45 -10.17 -2.23 34.01
N THR A 46 -10.29 -3.16 34.95
CA THR A 46 -10.61 -2.87 36.34
C THR A 46 -9.46 -3.23 37.26
N ASP A 47 -9.41 -2.58 38.43
CA ASP A 47 -8.46 -2.87 39.52
C ASP A 47 -6.97 -2.78 39.12
N ALA A 48 -6.68 -2.01 38.07
CA ALA A 48 -5.35 -1.73 37.56
C ALA A 48 -4.91 -0.30 37.90
N THR A 49 -3.61 -0.09 38.02
CA THR A 49 -2.98 1.23 38.25
C THR A 49 -1.88 1.54 37.23
N GLU A 50 -1.44 0.54 36.47
CA GLU A 50 -0.42 0.66 35.43
C GLU A 50 -0.87 -0.08 34.18
N TYR A 51 -0.51 0.49 33.02
CA TYR A 51 -0.87 -0.01 31.70
C TYR A 51 0.40 -0.11 30.84
N LEU A 52 0.51 -1.19 30.08
CA LEU A 52 1.51 -1.35 29.04
C LEU A 52 0.83 -1.93 27.80
N TRP A 53 0.80 -1.12 26.76
CA TRP A 53 0.38 -1.49 25.43
C TRP A 53 1.59 -1.88 24.60
N ASP A 54 1.48 -3.00 23.91
CA ASP A 54 2.34 -3.38 22.79
C ASP A 54 1.43 -3.51 21.57
N PHE A 55 1.70 -2.71 20.55
CA PHE A 55 0.84 -2.62 19.36
C PHE A 55 1.19 -3.69 18.31
N GLY A 56 2.17 -4.56 18.56
CA GLY A 56 2.55 -5.63 17.65
C GLY A 56 3.35 -5.18 16.42
N ASP A 57 3.65 -3.88 16.30
CA ASP A 57 4.49 -3.28 15.26
C ASP A 57 5.89 -2.86 15.78
N GLY A 58 6.20 -3.22 17.03
CA GLY A 58 7.44 -2.85 17.72
C GLY A 58 7.33 -1.58 18.57
N ASN A 59 6.20 -0.86 18.53
CA ASN A 59 5.92 0.30 19.37
C ASN A 59 5.10 -0.08 20.61
N THR A 60 5.25 0.72 21.66
CA THR A 60 4.57 0.52 22.95
C THR A 60 4.08 1.84 23.54
N SER A 61 3.08 1.78 24.42
CA SER A 61 2.61 2.95 25.20
C SER A 61 2.29 2.57 26.65
N THR A 62 2.34 3.56 27.55
CA THR A 62 1.91 3.44 28.95
C THR A 62 0.69 4.32 29.27
N GLU A 63 0.15 5.00 28.27
CA GLU A 63 -1.08 5.77 28.42
C GLU A 63 -2.27 4.84 28.69
N GLU A 64 -3.25 5.34 29.43
CA GLU A 64 -4.47 4.58 29.71
C GLU A 64 -5.29 4.35 28.42
N ASN A 65 -5.43 5.37 27.57
CA ASN A 65 -6.21 5.35 26.34
C ASN A 65 -5.36 5.88 25.15
N PRO A 66 -4.36 5.13 24.66
CA PRO A 66 -3.44 5.63 23.65
C PRO A 66 -4.10 5.78 22.28
N LEU A 67 -3.65 6.78 21.52
CA LEU A 67 -3.82 6.85 20.08
C LEU A 67 -2.54 6.34 19.41
N HIS A 68 -2.65 5.32 18.57
CA HIS A 68 -1.51 4.75 17.83
C HIS A 68 -1.71 4.88 16.31
N GLU A 69 -0.63 5.10 15.57
CA GLU A 69 -0.63 5.21 14.10
C GLU A 69 0.32 4.15 13.53
N TYR A 70 -0.20 3.26 12.71
CA TYR A 70 0.58 2.20 12.06
C TYR A 70 1.22 2.72 10.77
N ALA A 71 2.48 2.39 10.54
CA ALA A 71 3.18 2.80 9.32
C ALA A 71 2.72 1.99 8.09
N GLU A 72 2.42 0.71 8.30
CA GLU A 72 2.17 -0.27 7.23
C GLU A 72 0.84 -0.98 7.41
N SER A 73 0.27 -1.45 6.30
CA SER A 73 -0.85 -2.40 6.32
C SER A 73 -0.41 -3.74 6.93
N GLY A 74 -1.30 -4.44 7.65
CA GLY A 74 -0.96 -5.73 8.21
C GLY A 74 -1.90 -6.27 9.28
N ASN A 75 -1.58 -7.46 9.78
CA ASN A 75 -2.23 -8.05 10.95
C ASN A 75 -1.32 -7.86 12.16
N PHE A 76 -1.80 -7.11 13.15
CA PHE A 76 -1.05 -6.76 14.36
C PHE A 76 -1.70 -7.39 15.59
N ILE A 77 -0.90 -8.01 16.45
CA ILE A 77 -1.39 -8.59 17.72
C ILE A 77 -1.17 -7.57 18.82
N ILE A 78 -2.25 -6.91 19.23
CA ILE A 78 -2.24 -5.93 20.30
C ILE A 78 -2.22 -6.66 21.62
N THR A 79 -1.34 -6.23 22.51
CA THR A 79 -1.24 -6.76 23.86
C THR A 79 -1.42 -5.63 24.87
N LEU A 80 -2.49 -5.67 25.66
CA LEU A 80 -2.64 -4.83 26.84
C LEU A 80 -2.23 -5.65 28.07
N THR A 81 -1.18 -5.21 28.75
CA THR A 81 -0.79 -5.71 30.07
C THR A 81 -1.15 -4.67 31.12
N VAL A 82 -1.93 -5.07 32.12
CA VAL A 82 -2.35 -4.22 33.23
C VAL A 82 -1.81 -4.76 34.54
N THR A 83 -1.30 -3.87 35.39
CA THR A 83 -0.80 -4.21 36.72
C THR A 83 -1.57 -3.43 37.77
N GLY A 84 -2.00 -4.13 38.81
CA GLY A 84 -2.66 -3.55 39.97
C GLY A 84 -2.21 -4.25 41.25
N LYS A 85 -2.85 -3.92 42.37
CA LYS A 85 -2.48 -4.49 43.68
C LYS A 85 -2.51 -6.04 43.66
N GLY A 86 -3.49 -6.62 42.95
CA GLY A 86 -3.70 -8.07 42.88
C GLY A 86 -2.83 -8.82 41.89
N GLY A 87 -1.85 -8.15 41.28
CA GLY A 87 -0.92 -8.72 40.30
C GLY A 87 -1.11 -8.15 38.90
N THR A 88 -0.74 -8.94 37.89
CA THR A 88 -0.72 -8.52 36.48
C THR A 88 -1.63 -9.42 35.65
N LYS A 89 -2.36 -8.83 34.70
CA LYS A 89 -3.13 -9.53 33.67
C LYS A 89 -2.79 -9.01 32.29
N THR A 90 -3.03 -9.85 31.29
CA THR A 90 -2.78 -9.53 29.90
C THR A 90 -3.95 -10.02 29.05
N ILE A 91 -4.35 -9.21 28.08
CA ILE A 91 -5.28 -9.57 27.00
C ILE A 91 -4.61 -9.31 25.65
N LYS A 92 -4.95 -10.12 24.65
CA LYS A 92 -4.44 -10.00 23.28
C LYS A 92 -5.57 -10.04 22.27
N GLU A 93 -5.53 -9.14 21.29
CA GLU A 93 -6.45 -9.12 20.16
C GLU A 93 -5.70 -8.88 18.86
N MET A 94 -6.19 -9.45 17.75
CA MET A 94 -5.62 -9.22 16.43
C MET A 94 -6.40 -8.11 15.72
N LEU A 95 -5.69 -7.09 15.23
CA LEU A 95 -6.23 -6.05 14.37
C LEU A 95 -5.73 -6.23 12.95
N LYS A 96 -6.63 -6.08 11.98
CA LYS A 96 -6.26 -5.90 10.58
C LYS A 96 -6.25 -4.41 10.28
N ILE A 97 -5.07 -3.86 10.03
CA ILE A 97 -4.88 -2.47 9.61
C ILE A 97 -4.68 -2.46 8.11
N GLN A 98 -5.37 -1.55 7.43
CA GLN A 98 -5.24 -1.36 5.99
C GLN A 98 -5.02 0.11 5.73
N LYS A 99 -3.85 0.43 5.20
CA LYS A 99 -3.53 1.77 4.73
C LYS A 99 -4.49 2.12 3.58
N PRO A 100 -5.10 3.32 3.59
CA PRO A 100 -5.87 3.77 2.44
C PRO A 100 -5.03 3.73 1.17
N ALA A 101 -5.65 3.35 0.06
CA ALA A 101 -5.01 3.39 -1.25
C ALA A 101 -4.49 4.82 -1.54
N LEU A 102 -3.24 4.92 -2.00
CA LEU A 102 -2.59 6.21 -2.29
C LEU A 102 -3.34 6.99 -3.37
N ILE A 103 -3.85 6.28 -4.38
CA ILE A 103 -4.68 6.82 -5.47
C ILE A 103 -6.04 6.13 -5.45
N GLN A 104 -7.11 6.90 -5.55
CA GLN A 104 -8.47 6.39 -5.72
C GLN A 104 -8.78 6.32 -7.22
N ILE A 105 -9.20 5.16 -7.74
CA ILE A 105 -9.54 5.01 -9.16
C ILE A 105 -10.99 5.48 -9.38
N ASP A 106 -11.22 6.78 -9.33
CA ASP A 106 -12.55 7.40 -9.36
C ASP A 106 -12.71 8.49 -10.44
N GLY A 107 -11.64 8.80 -11.18
CA GLY A 107 -11.60 9.86 -12.19
C GLY A 107 -11.42 11.26 -11.60
N ASN A 108 -11.13 11.38 -10.30
CA ASN A 108 -10.76 12.60 -9.63
C ASN A 108 -9.24 12.64 -9.33
N PHE A 109 -8.50 13.19 -10.28
CA PHE A 109 -7.03 13.23 -10.28
C PHE A 109 -6.38 14.19 -9.27
N GLU A 110 -7.08 14.64 -8.23
CA GLU A 110 -6.54 15.58 -7.24
C GLU A 110 -5.47 14.92 -6.35
N ASP A 111 -5.64 13.63 -6.05
CA ASP A 111 -4.73 12.81 -5.24
C ASP A 111 -3.33 12.64 -5.86
N TRP A 112 -3.22 12.63 -7.19
CA TRP A 112 -1.94 12.67 -7.90
C TRP A 112 -1.08 13.89 -7.56
N ASN A 113 -1.69 15.01 -7.18
CA ASN A 113 -0.96 16.21 -6.74
C ASN A 113 -0.41 16.08 -5.31
N ALA A 114 -0.95 15.15 -4.52
CA ALA A 114 -0.52 14.87 -3.16
C ALA A 114 0.62 13.84 -3.10
N VAL A 115 0.89 13.12 -4.20
CA VAL A 115 2.00 12.15 -4.26
C VAL A 115 3.34 12.89 -4.17
N PRO A 116 4.21 12.54 -3.19
CA PRO A 116 5.54 13.13 -3.08
C PRO A 116 6.37 12.89 -4.34
N SER A 117 7.13 13.90 -4.80
CA SER A 117 7.87 13.82 -6.07
C SER A 117 8.96 12.74 -6.06
N GLU A 118 9.45 12.34 -4.89
CA GLU A 118 10.39 11.25 -4.73
C GLU A 118 9.77 9.85 -4.87
N GLN A 119 8.43 9.75 -4.88
CA GLN A 119 7.65 8.53 -5.09
C GLN A 119 6.96 8.52 -6.47
N LEU A 120 7.00 9.65 -7.19
CA LEU A 120 6.33 9.83 -8.47
C LEU A 120 7.34 9.82 -9.62
N SER A 121 7.18 8.86 -10.52
CA SER A 121 7.91 8.84 -11.79
C SER A 121 6.99 9.34 -12.90
N SER A 122 7.53 10.08 -13.86
CA SER A 122 6.73 10.65 -14.95
C SER A 122 7.49 10.69 -16.28
N ALA A 123 6.76 10.51 -17.37
CA ALA A 123 7.26 10.69 -18.72
C ALA A 123 6.23 11.41 -19.59
N THR A 124 6.71 12.19 -20.57
CA THR A 124 5.86 12.90 -21.53
C THR A 124 6.37 12.68 -22.94
N SER A 125 5.46 12.72 -23.90
CA SER A 125 5.81 12.64 -25.31
C SER A 125 6.64 13.86 -25.71
N SER A 126 7.70 13.63 -26.49
CA SER A 126 8.55 14.71 -26.98
C SER A 126 7.86 15.53 -28.08
N SER A 127 8.13 16.84 -28.12
CA SER A 127 7.68 17.70 -29.21
C SER A 127 8.28 17.23 -30.54
N GLY A 128 7.42 16.88 -31.52
CA GLY A 128 7.85 16.37 -32.83
C GLY A 128 7.87 14.85 -32.96
N ALA A 129 7.39 14.11 -31.96
CA ALA A 129 7.10 12.68 -32.07
C ALA A 129 6.20 12.37 -33.28
N SER A 130 6.46 11.28 -33.99
CA SER A 130 5.56 10.77 -35.04
C SER A 130 4.38 10.00 -34.45
N LEU A 131 4.56 9.42 -33.26
CA LEU A 131 3.58 8.65 -32.51
C LEU A 131 3.21 9.43 -31.25
N THR A 132 2.06 10.12 -31.29
CA THR A 132 1.66 11.12 -30.28
C THR A 132 0.41 10.74 -29.51
N ALA A 133 -0.09 9.51 -29.67
CA ALA A 133 -1.36 9.12 -29.05
C ALA A 133 -1.24 9.06 -27.53
N LEU A 134 -0.12 8.56 -26.99
CA LEU A 134 0.24 8.70 -25.57
C LEU A 134 1.00 10.03 -25.36
N GLN A 135 0.54 10.86 -24.42
CA GLN A 135 1.09 12.21 -24.19
C GLN A 135 1.80 12.34 -22.85
N GLU A 136 1.24 11.76 -21.80
CA GLU A 136 1.80 11.81 -20.44
C GLU A 136 1.53 10.50 -19.71
N MET A 137 2.49 10.07 -18.91
CA MET A 137 2.38 8.97 -17.98
C MET A 137 2.96 9.40 -16.64
N LYS A 138 2.27 9.08 -15.55
CA LYS A 138 2.85 9.11 -14.20
C LYS A 138 2.64 7.76 -13.56
N VAL A 139 3.60 7.35 -12.73
CA VAL A 139 3.55 6.07 -12.01
C VAL A 139 4.01 6.28 -10.58
N CYS A 140 3.25 5.75 -9.64
CA CYS A 140 3.61 5.61 -8.23
C CYS A 140 3.12 4.27 -7.70
N ALA A 141 3.47 3.92 -6.47
CA ALA A 141 3.02 2.68 -5.84
C ALA A 141 2.84 2.85 -4.33
N ASP A 142 1.95 2.06 -3.75
CA ASP A 142 1.83 1.84 -2.31
C ASP A 142 2.01 0.35 -1.97
N ASP A 143 1.72 -0.07 -0.74
CA ASP A 143 1.87 -1.43 -0.25
C ASP A 143 1.17 -2.48 -1.13
N ASN A 144 0.07 -2.13 -1.81
CA ASN A 144 -0.81 -3.08 -2.50
C ASN A 144 -0.83 -2.90 -4.02
N TYR A 145 -0.66 -1.68 -4.51
CA TYR A 145 -0.90 -1.36 -5.93
C TYR A 145 0.26 -0.60 -6.56
N ILE A 146 0.42 -0.80 -7.87
CA ILE A 146 1.07 0.16 -8.76
C ILE A 146 -0.02 1.00 -9.41
N TYR A 147 0.10 2.31 -9.36
CA TYR A 147 -0.85 3.24 -9.97
C TYR A 147 -0.24 3.89 -11.21
N ILE A 148 -1.05 4.04 -12.25
CA ILE A 148 -0.63 4.66 -13.51
C ILE A 148 -1.66 5.72 -13.90
N TYR A 149 -1.19 6.95 -14.10
CA TYR A 149 -1.94 8.04 -14.73
C TYR A 149 -1.54 8.11 -16.19
N LEU A 150 -2.52 8.29 -17.08
CA LEU A 150 -2.28 8.47 -18.51
C LEU A 150 -3.06 9.64 -19.08
N VAL A 151 -2.41 10.41 -19.95
CA VAL A 151 -3.06 11.33 -20.88
C VAL A 151 -2.84 10.82 -22.28
N TYR A 152 -3.92 10.63 -23.03
CA TYR A 152 -3.85 10.06 -24.36
C TYR A 152 -5.00 10.48 -25.28
N ASP A 153 -4.83 10.31 -26.58
CA ASP A 153 -5.86 10.48 -27.59
C ASP A 153 -6.71 9.22 -27.72
N GLN A 154 -7.91 9.24 -27.13
CA GLN A 154 -8.81 8.07 -27.11
C GLN A 154 -9.28 7.63 -28.50
N SER A 155 -9.11 8.46 -29.54
CA SER A 155 -9.45 8.06 -30.92
C SER A 155 -8.38 7.20 -31.59
N ASN A 156 -7.18 7.13 -30.98
CA ASN A 156 -6.01 6.45 -31.53
C ASN A 156 -5.36 5.49 -30.53
N VAL A 157 -5.98 5.23 -29.38
CA VAL A 157 -5.49 4.24 -28.40
C VAL A 157 -6.62 3.28 -28.07
N ALA A 158 -6.42 2.00 -28.40
CA ALA A 158 -7.32 0.93 -28.00
C ALA A 158 -6.58 -0.05 -27.06
N PRO A 159 -5.69 -0.94 -27.54
CA PRO A 159 -4.87 -1.75 -26.64
C PRO A 159 -3.73 -0.95 -25.99
N LEU A 160 -3.41 -1.34 -24.77
CA LEU A 160 -2.24 -0.94 -24.01
C LEU A 160 -1.41 -2.17 -23.66
N ASP A 161 -0.13 -2.09 -23.98
CA ASP A 161 0.89 -3.05 -23.59
C ASP A 161 1.79 -2.42 -22.52
N ILE A 162 1.71 -2.93 -21.30
CA ILE A 162 2.48 -2.45 -20.15
C ILE A 162 3.63 -3.43 -19.89
N PHE A 163 4.83 -3.04 -20.25
CA PHE A 163 6.05 -3.82 -20.02
C PHE A 163 6.64 -3.49 -18.67
N ILE A 164 6.94 -4.50 -17.85
CA ILE A 164 7.50 -4.35 -16.52
C ILE A 164 8.78 -5.18 -16.37
N ASN A 165 9.89 -4.52 -16.06
CA ASN A 165 11.12 -5.12 -15.59
C ASN A 165 11.14 -5.02 -14.05
N THR A 166 11.11 -6.16 -13.38
CA THR A 166 10.83 -6.29 -11.94
C THR A 166 12.05 -6.22 -11.05
N ASP A 167 13.23 -6.41 -11.61
CA ASP A 167 14.51 -6.36 -10.89
C ASP A 167 15.44 -5.24 -11.38
N ASN A 168 15.02 -4.52 -12.43
CA ASN A 168 15.76 -3.47 -13.11
C ASN A 168 17.09 -3.95 -13.72
N ASP A 169 17.22 -5.25 -13.96
CA ASP A 169 18.34 -5.84 -14.69
C ASP A 169 17.99 -5.89 -16.19
N PRO A 170 18.61 -5.08 -17.06
CA PRO A 170 18.34 -5.16 -18.50
C PRO A 170 18.85 -6.47 -19.13
N ALA A 171 19.64 -7.29 -18.40
CA ALA A 171 20.11 -8.58 -18.87
C ALA A 171 19.20 -9.76 -18.46
N SER A 172 18.22 -9.54 -17.57
CA SER A 172 17.13 -10.48 -17.29
C SER A 172 15.95 -10.23 -18.25
N GLY A 173 14.90 -11.05 -18.22
CA GLY A 173 13.68 -10.82 -19.01
C GLY A 173 13.81 -10.82 -20.54
N GLY A 174 12.75 -10.39 -21.21
CA GLY A 174 12.67 -10.24 -22.66
C GLY A 174 12.85 -8.81 -23.12
N ASN A 175 13.42 -8.63 -24.31
CA ASN A 175 13.51 -7.32 -24.94
C ASN A 175 12.24 -7.04 -25.75
N SER A 176 11.85 -5.76 -25.78
CA SER A 176 10.84 -5.26 -26.69
C SER A 176 11.56 -4.69 -27.92
N TRP A 177 10.94 -4.77 -29.09
CA TRP A 177 11.45 -4.09 -30.29
C TRP A 177 11.53 -2.56 -30.09
N LEU A 178 10.77 -2.03 -29.14
CA LEU A 178 10.78 -0.64 -28.78
C LEU A 178 11.86 -0.33 -27.72
N TRP A 179 12.26 -1.26 -26.88
CA TRP A 179 13.27 -1.00 -25.85
C TRP A 179 14.26 -2.16 -25.81
N ASP A 180 15.45 -1.93 -26.37
CA ASP A 180 16.51 -2.92 -26.43
C ASP A 180 17.82 -2.39 -25.81
N PRO A 181 18.31 -2.96 -24.70
CA PRO A 181 17.63 -3.95 -23.86
C PRO A 181 16.62 -3.30 -22.89
N CYS A 182 15.51 -3.99 -22.60
CA CYS A 182 14.58 -3.57 -21.54
C CYS A 182 14.43 -4.58 -20.41
N GLY A 183 14.67 -5.86 -20.69
CA GLY A 183 14.55 -6.94 -19.72
C GLY A 183 13.18 -7.01 -19.05
N ALA A 184 12.10 -6.86 -19.82
CA ALA A 184 10.76 -7.00 -19.28
C ALA A 184 10.51 -8.45 -18.82
N ASP A 185 10.16 -8.63 -17.55
CA ASP A 185 9.83 -9.95 -16.98
C ASP A 185 8.38 -10.33 -17.28
N PHE A 186 7.49 -9.34 -17.36
CA PHE A 186 6.10 -9.57 -17.74
C PHE A 186 5.53 -8.39 -18.52
N LEU A 187 4.47 -8.70 -19.25
CA LEU A 187 3.65 -7.81 -20.05
C LEU A 187 2.21 -7.89 -19.53
N ILE A 188 1.57 -6.75 -19.33
CA ILE A 188 0.12 -6.68 -19.13
C ILE A 188 -0.49 -6.08 -20.39
N GLU A 189 -1.35 -6.84 -21.05
CA GLU A 189 -2.08 -6.41 -22.25
C GLU A 189 -3.55 -6.21 -21.88
N GLY A 190 -4.15 -5.10 -22.32
CA GLY A 190 -5.57 -4.85 -22.12
C GLY A 190 -6.08 -3.70 -22.98
N PHE A 191 -7.37 -3.42 -22.90
CA PHE A 191 -8.01 -2.39 -23.72
C PHE A 191 -8.52 -1.22 -22.86
N THR A 192 -8.25 0.01 -23.32
CA THR A 192 -8.77 1.24 -22.68
C THR A 192 -10.29 1.32 -22.78
N THR A 193 -10.86 0.83 -23.88
CA THR A 193 -12.32 0.79 -24.13
C THR A 193 -13.07 -0.09 -23.14
N GLU A 194 -12.36 -1.05 -22.54
CA GLU A 194 -12.86 -1.98 -21.52
C GLU A 194 -12.26 -1.67 -20.14
N LYS A 195 -11.64 -0.50 -19.97
CA LYS A 195 -11.06 -0.04 -18.71
C LYS A 195 -10.11 -1.05 -18.07
N MET A 196 -9.37 -1.79 -18.90
CA MET A 196 -8.45 -2.85 -18.48
C MET A 196 -9.11 -3.98 -17.66
N GLU A 197 -10.45 -4.10 -17.65
CA GLU A 197 -11.17 -5.14 -16.88
C GLU A 197 -10.77 -6.55 -17.33
N ASP A 198 -10.50 -6.72 -18.63
CA ASP A 198 -10.07 -7.97 -19.26
C ASP A 198 -8.55 -8.07 -19.46
N ALA A 199 -7.77 -7.30 -18.71
CA ALA A 199 -6.32 -7.34 -18.81
C ALA A 199 -5.74 -8.75 -18.56
N ILE A 200 -4.79 -9.12 -19.43
CA ILE A 200 -4.10 -10.40 -19.44
C ILE A 200 -2.64 -10.16 -19.05
N VAL A 201 -2.08 -11.03 -18.21
CA VAL A 201 -0.66 -10.99 -17.83
C VAL A 201 0.08 -12.11 -18.51
N PHE A 202 1.15 -11.74 -19.20
CA PHE A 202 2.10 -12.66 -19.80
C PHE A 202 3.46 -12.56 -19.12
N ASN A 203 4.07 -13.69 -18.81
CA ASN A 203 5.40 -13.77 -18.24
C ASN A 203 6.43 -14.15 -19.32
N TRP A 204 7.62 -13.56 -19.23
CA TRP A 204 8.77 -13.94 -20.04
C TRP A 204 9.43 -15.21 -19.51
N PRO A 205 9.58 -16.27 -20.31
CA PRO A 205 10.22 -17.50 -19.85
C PRO A 205 11.73 -17.32 -19.71
N SER A 206 12.28 -17.64 -18.53
CA SER A 206 13.69 -17.43 -18.22
C SER A 206 14.67 -18.34 -18.99
N ASP A 207 14.16 -19.35 -19.70
CA ASP A 207 14.94 -20.25 -20.55
C ASP A 207 15.05 -19.76 -22.01
N LYS A 208 14.46 -18.60 -22.33
CA LYS A 208 14.42 -18.03 -23.69
C LYS A 208 15.46 -16.93 -23.88
N PRO A 209 16.01 -16.77 -25.09
CA PRO A 209 16.90 -15.65 -25.40
C PRO A 209 16.09 -14.35 -25.39
N GLN A 210 16.69 -13.23 -24.95
CA GLN A 210 15.98 -11.96 -24.76
C GLN A 210 15.29 -11.42 -26.02
N ASP A 211 15.80 -11.75 -27.22
CA ASP A 211 15.26 -11.34 -28.53
C ASP A 211 14.20 -12.30 -29.10
N GLY A 212 13.68 -13.22 -28.28
CA GLY A 212 12.62 -14.16 -28.64
C GLY A 212 11.24 -13.50 -28.85
N TRP A 213 10.26 -14.34 -29.19
CA TRP A 213 8.85 -13.92 -29.36
C TRP A 213 7.91 -14.92 -28.66
N GLU A 214 8.11 -15.13 -27.36
CA GLU A 214 7.40 -16.17 -26.61
C GLU A 214 6.95 -15.64 -25.24
N TRP A 215 5.85 -14.89 -25.23
CA TRP A 215 5.14 -14.51 -24.01
C TRP A 215 4.21 -15.64 -23.57
N VAL A 216 4.27 -16.02 -22.29
CA VAL A 216 3.43 -17.10 -21.72
C VAL A 216 2.36 -16.49 -20.83
N GLU A 217 1.10 -16.70 -21.19
CA GLU A 217 -0.03 -16.28 -20.36
C GLU A 217 0.03 -16.94 -18.99
N VAL A 218 0.02 -16.13 -17.94
CA VAL A 218 0.02 -16.56 -16.53
C VAL A 218 -1.23 -16.13 -15.79
N LEU A 219 -1.95 -15.13 -16.31
CA LEU A 219 -3.21 -14.67 -15.78
C LEU A 219 -4.11 -14.21 -16.93
N GLY A 220 -5.26 -14.86 -17.10
CA GLY A 220 -6.18 -14.59 -18.21
C GLY A 220 -7.13 -13.40 -17.97
N ALA A 221 -7.91 -13.09 -19.00
CA ALA A 221 -8.91 -12.02 -18.99
C ALA A 221 -9.93 -12.17 -17.84
N GLY A 222 -10.40 -11.04 -17.32
CA GLY A 222 -11.35 -10.96 -16.21
C GLY A 222 -10.76 -11.32 -14.85
N SER A 223 -9.42 -11.37 -14.73
CA SER A 223 -8.74 -11.67 -13.47
C SER A 223 -8.91 -10.60 -12.39
N GLY A 224 -9.23 -9.37 -12.80
CA GLY A 224 -9.27 -8.21 -11.92
C GLY A 224 -7.89 -7.69 -11.51
N ILE A 225 -6.83 -8.04 -12.27
CA ILE A 225 -5.47 -7.55 -12.03
C ILE A 225 -5.37 -6.03 -12.11
N ALA A 226 -6.19 -5.41 -12.96
CA ALA A 226 -6.20 -3.98 -13.18
C ALA A 226 -7.62 -3.41 -13.06
N ASN A 227 -7.69 -2.14 -12.67
CA ASN A 227 -8.91 -1.36 -12.70
C ASN A 227 -8.58 0.04 -13.20
N MET A 228 -9.34 0.56 -14.16
CA MET A 228 -9.13 1.88 -14.76
C MET A 228 -10.36 2.76 -14.59
N SER A 229 -10.16 4.05 -14.36
CA SER A 229 -11.24 5.02 -14.25
C SER A 229 -11.95 5.21 -15.60
N GLU A 230 -13.16 5.78 -15.56
CA GLU A 230 -13.73 6.36 -16.77
C GLU A 230 -12.81 7.47 -17.31
N PRO A 231 -12.68 7.61 -18.65
CA PRO A 231 -11.87 8.66 -19.24
C PRO A 231 -12.52 10.04 -19.04
N LYS A 232 -11.72 10.99 -18.55
CA LYS A 232 -12.12 12.38 -18.42
C LYS A 232 -11.55 13.20 -19.56
N THR A 233 -12.41 13.86 -20.33
CA THR A 233 -11.97 14.71 -21.45
C THR A 233 -11.15 15.90 -20.95
N VAL A 234 -9.93 16.02 -21.47
CA VAL A 234 -9.04 17.16 -21.30
C VAL A 234 -9.28 18.17 -22.42
N ASN A 235 -9.21 17.71 -23.69
CA ASN A 235 -9.42 18.56 -24.86
C ASN A 235 -9.73 17.72 -26.12
N GLY A 236 -10.90 17.90 -26.71
CA GLY A 236 -11.28 17.15 -27.90
C GLY A 236 -11.31 15.65 -27.63
N THR A 237 -10.47 14.88 -28.31
CA THR A 237 -10.30 13.43 -28.10
C THR A 237 -9.24 13.09 -27.05
N ILE A 238 -8.53 14.10 -26.52
CA ILE A 238 -7.55 13.88 -25.46
C ILE A 238 -8.27 13.69 -24.14
N VAL A 239 -7.98 12.58 -23.48
CA VAL A 239 -8.53 12.19 -22.17
C VAL A 239 -7.41 11.94 -21.18
N GLU A 240 -7.74 12.07 -19.90
CA GLU A 240 -6.94 11.59 -18.79
C GLU A 240 -7.66 10.44 -18.07
N THR A 241 -6.88 9.45 -17.61
CA THR A 241 -7.35 8.28 -16.86
C THR A 241 -6.32 7.89 -15.82
N GLU A 242 -6.77 7.15 -14.81
CA GLU A 242 -5.91 6.49 -13.84
C GLU A 242 -6.27 5.02 -13.76
N MET A 243 -5.28 4.19 -13.43
CA MET A 243 -5.48 2.77 -13.19
C MET A 243 -4.63 2.27 -12.04
N SER A 244 -5.07 1.20 -11.42
CA SER A 244 -4.29 0.43 -10.45
C SER A 244 -3.99 -0.96 -11.00
N ILE A 245 -2.85 -1.52 -10.61
CA ILE A 245 -2.43 -2.90 -10.84
C ILE A 245 -2.19 -3.55 -9.47
N ILE A 246 -2.79 -4.72 -9.22
CA ILE A 246 -2.66 -5.44 -7.95
C ILE A 246 -1.31 -6.16 -7.88
N LYS A 247 -0.40 -5.71 -6.99
CA LYS A 247 0.96 -6.27 -6.89
C LYS A 247 0.96 -7.76 -6.52
N GLU A 248 0.05 -8.19 -5.64
CA GLU A 248 -0.03 -9.58 -5.16
C GLU A 248 -0.37 -10.59 -6.27
N MET A 249 -0.99 -10.13 -7.36
CA MET A 249 -1.39 -10.98 -8.48
C MET A 249 -0.31 -11.10 -9.56
N LEU A 250 0.81 -10.38 -9.42
CA LEU A 250 1.92 -10.44 -10.36
C LEU A 250 2.71 -11.76 -10.20
N PRO A 251 3.26 -12.30 -11.30
CA PRO A 251 3.87 -13.65 -11.31
C PRO A 251 5.20 -13.75 -10.54
N THR A 252 5.77 -12.61 -10.12
CA THR A 252 7.06 -12.53 -9.45
C THR A 252 7.06 -11.47 -8.35
N THR A 253 8.05 -11.55 -7.47
CA THR A 253 8.30 -10.52 -6.45
C THR A 253 8.94 -9.30 -7.10
N LEU A 254 8.43 -8.12 -6.79
CA LEU A 254 8.99 -6.86 -7.27
C LEU A 254 10.18 -6.43 -6.39
N ALA A 255 11.26 -5.96 -7.02
CA ALA A 255 12.29 -5.22 -6.31
C ALA A 255 11.76 -3.87 -5.79
N SER A 256 12.50 -3.23 -4.89
CA SER A 256 12.15 -1.89 -4.37
C SER A 256 12.16 -0.79 -5.43
N GLU A 257 12.77 -1.06 -6.58
CA GLU A 257 12.70 -0.21 -7.77
C GLU A 257 12.55 -1.13 -8.98
N ILE A 258 11.53 -0.87 -9.80
CA ILE A 258 11.25 -1.57 -11.05
C ILE A 258 11.36 -0.57 -12.21
N SER A 259 11.23 -1.05 -13.44
CA SER A 259 11.10 -0.18 -14.59
C SER A 259 9.86 -0.52 -15.42
N ILE A 260 9.11 0.49 -15.83
CA ILE A 260 7.83 0.37 -16.54
C ILE A 260 7.87 1.19 -17.82
N GLY A 261 7.29 0.64 -18.90
CA GLY A 261 6.97 1.37 -20.13
C GLY A 261 5.64 0.93 -20.68
N ILE A 262 4.97 1.83 -21.38
CA ILE A 262 3.67 1.58 -22.00
C ILE A 262 3.79 1.82 -23.48
N PHE A 263 3.31 0.87 -24.25
CA PHE A 263 3.09 0.95 -25.67
C PHE A 263 1.60 0.95 -25.96
N SER A 264 1.19 1.63 -27.02
CA SER A 264 -0.19 1.69 -27.48
C SER A 264 -0.26 1.43 -28.97
N SER A 265 -1.36 0.81 -29.38
CA SER A 265 -1.78 0.75 -30.78
C SER A 265 -3.25 1.16 -30.93
N ASN A 266 -3.68 1.33 -32.18
CA ASN A 266 -5.10 1.52 -32.52
C ASN A 266 -5.81 0.17 -32.72
N GLU A 267 -7.10 0.20 -33.08
CA GLU A 267 -7.90 -1.01 -33.34
C GLU A 267 -7.36 -1.91 -34.46
N ASP A 268 -6.55 -1.35 -35.38
CA ASP A 268 -5.89 -2.08 -36.46
C ASP A 268 -4.48 -2.59 -36.06
N TRP A 269 -4.12 -2.51 -34.78
CA TRP A 269 -2.80 -2.86 -34.24
C TRP A 269 -1.64 -2.04 -34.81
N ALA A 270 -1.92 -0.87 -35.38
CA ALA A 270 -0.86 0.05 -35.80
C ALA A 270 -0.33 0.83 -34.59
N GLU A 271 0.99 0.95 -34.50
CA GLU A 271 1.67 1.67 -33.42
C GLU A 271 1.21 3.13 -33.37
N THR A 272 0.85 3.62 -32.18
CA THR A 272 0.28 4.97 -32.01
C THR A 272 1.02 5.82 -30.99
N GLY A 273 1.75 5.20 -30.07
CA GLY A 273 2.50 5.91 -29.04
C GLY A 273 3.18 4.99 -28.05
N SER A 274 4.19 5.53 -27.38
CA SER A 274 4.87 4.86 -26.27
C SER A 274 5.45 5.87 -25.28
N LEU A 275 5.54 5.46 -24.01
CA LEU A 275 6.20 6.20 -22.94
C LEU A 275 7.11 5.25 -22.13
N PRO A 276 8.34 5.65 -21.77
CA PRO A 276 8.83 7.03 -21.74
C PRO A 276 9.32 7.65 -23.06
N ASN A 277 9.32 6.94 -24.19
CA ASN A 277 9.92 7.43 -25.44
C ASN A 277 8.90 7.57 -26.57
N ALA A 278 8.60 8.80 -27.00
CA ALA A 278 7.79 9.10 -28.17
C ALA A 278 8.66 9.77 -29.25
N SER A 279 9.52 9.03 -29.95
CA SER A 279 10.19 9.55 -31.15
C SER A 279 10.45 8.43 -32.15
N SER A 280 10.42 8.76 -33.45
CA SER A 280 10.39 7.87 -34.62
C SER A 280 11.66 7.02 -34.87
N GLY A 281 12.30 6.49 -33.83
CA GLY A 281 13.47 5.65 -33.95
C GLY A 281 13.84 5.00 -32.61
N GLU A 282 14.40 3.79 -32.72
CA GLU A 282 14.93 2.94 -31.65
C GLU A 282 15.28 3.74 -30.37
N PRO A 283 14.46 3.63 -29.33
CA PRO A 283 14.68 4.29 -28.06
C PRO A 283 16.08 4.06 -27.50
N THR A 284 16.75 5.16 -27.19
CA THR A 284 18.09 5.14 -26.57
C THR A 284 18.06 5.06 -25.05
N GLN A 285 16.86 5.08 -24.44
CA GLN A 285 16.67 4.96 -23.00
C GLN A 285 15.77 3.78 -22.65
N PRO A 286 16.11 3.00 -21.61
CA PRO A 286 15.29 1.90 -21.12
C PRO A 286 13.98 2.41 -20.50
N LEU A 287 13.13 1.47 -20.09
CA LEU A 287 11.89 1.71 -19.35
C LEU A 287 12.10 2.73 -18.19
N MET A 288 11.02 3.43 -17.82
CA MET A 288 11.08 4.44 -16.75
C MET A 288 11.16 3.77 -15.38
N LYS A 289 12.12 4.16 -14.56
CA LYS A 289 12.26 3.68 -13.18
C LYS A 289 11.09 4.10 -12.31
N VAL A 290 10.59 3.21 -11.45
CA VAL A 290 9.48 3.41 -10.52
C VAL A 290 9.86 2.79 -9.18
N LYS A 291 9.69 3.55 -8.09
CA LYS A 291 9.89 3.00 -6.74
C LYS A 291 8.68 2.18 -6.32
N ILE A 292 8.95 1.01 -5.76
CA ILE A 292 7.96 0.14 -5.14
C ILE A 292 8.16 0.23 -3.63
N GLN A 293 7.08 0.63 -2.94
CA GLN A 293 7.00 0.65 -1.47
C GLN A 293 6.73 -0.78 -0.96
#